data_AF-A0ABD5SVH6-F1
#
_entry.id   AF-A0ABD5SVH6-F1
#
_cell.length_a   1.000
_cell.length_b   1.000
_cell.length_c   1.000
_cell.angle_alpha   90.00
_cell.angle_beta   90.00
_cell.angle_gamma   90.00
#
_symmetry.space_group_name_H-M   'P 1'
#
loop_
_entity.id
_entity.type
_entity.pdbx_description
1 polymer ?
#
loop_
_entity_poly.entity_id
_entity_poly.type
_entity_poly.pdbx_seq_one_letter_code
_entity_poly.pdbx_strand_id
1 'polypeptide(L)'
;MRILAFDGRMGASGDMILAALLDAGADPDVLEPVTGALEVEYRIDETTKRGIAATTVDVFLTSDEESDGDGHDHDHHHDQDDSGHDQDDSGHDHDGSDHNHDHDGTRAEGHGPHRSYLEVREIVADMDLEPAVERDALAIFELLGEAEASVHGEALEEIHFHEVGADDAIADVVGAAALLRDLEPDRVVTTP
;
A
#
# COMPACT_ATOMS: atom_id res chain seq x y z
N MET A 1 1.49 19.89 -26.25
CA MET A 1 2.48 19.63 -25.21
C MET A 1 1.81 19.71 -23.86
N ARG A 2 1.30 18.57 -23.38
CA ARG A 2 0.80 18.33 -22.03
C ARG A 2 1.99 17.92 -21.16
N ILE A 3 2.19 18.60 -20.04
CA ILE A 3 3.22 18.24 -19.06
C ILE A 3 2.51 17.81 -17.79
N LEU A 4 2.84 16.62 -17.31
CA LEU A 4 2.50 16.19 -15.95
C LEU A 4 3.69 16.52 -15.04
N ALA A 5 3.44 17.29 -13.97
CA ALA A 5 4.48 17.75 -13.05
C ALA A 5 4.16 17.31 -11.62
N PHE A 6 5.01 16.46 -11.05
CA PHE A 6 4.95 16.07 -9.64
C PHE A 6 5.82 16.99 -8.79
N ASP A 7 5.29 17.48 -7.67
CA ASP A 7 6.11 18.07 -6.61
C ASP A 7 6.44 17.01 -5.56
N GLY A 8 7.45 16.18 -5.85
CA GLY A 8 7.81 15.00 -5.07
C GLY A 8 8.63 15.26 -3.80
N ARG A 9 8.79 16.52 -3.35
CA ARG A 9 9.70 16.88 -2.24
C ARG A 9 9.39 16.22 -0.91
N MET A 10 8.16 15.76 -0.71
CA MET A 10 7.71 15.10 0.53
C MET A 10 7.38 13.62 0.31
N GLY A 11 7.71 13.06 -0.86
CA GLY A 11 7.24 11.76 -1.31
C GLY A 11 5.78 11.79 -1.79
N ALA A 12 5.36 10.66 -2.36
CA ALA A 12 3.96 10.36 -2.70
C ALA A 12 3.77 8.86 -2.60
N SER A 13 2.73 8.42 -1.89
CA SER A 13 2.29 7.02 -1.90
C SER A 13 1.56 6.69 -3.20
N GLY A 14 1.38 5.40 -3.50
CA GLY A 14 0.77 4.97 -4.76
C GLY A 14 -0.67 5.47 -4.90
N ASP A 15 -1.48 5.33 -3.86
CA ASP A 15 -2.83 5.91 -3.75
C ASP A 15 -2.89 7.42 -4.06
N MET A 16 -1.89 8.20 -3.62
CA MET A 16 -1.77 9.63 -3.94
C MET A 16 -1.46 9.88 -5.41
N ILE A 17 -0.65 9.00 -6.03
CA ILE A 17 -0.36 9.06 -7.47
C ILE A 17 -1.63 8.71 -8.26
N LEU A 18 -2.36 7.66 -7.87
CA LEU A 18 -3.64 7.28 -8.48
C LEU A 18 -4.63 8.45 -8.40
N ALA A 19 -4.81 9.02 -7.21
CA ALA A 19 -5.71 10.15 -6.98
C ALA A 19 -5.33 11.36 -7.84
N ALA A 20 -4.05 11.69 -7.93
CA ALA A 20 -3.56 12.82 -8.72
C ALA A 20 -3.78 12.62 -10.24
N LEU A 21 -3.63 11.39 -10.73
CA LEU A 21 -3.85 11.08 -12.15
C LEU A 21 -5.34 11.10 -12.51
N LEU A 22 -6.20 10.56 -11.64
CA LEU A 22 -7.66 10.62 -11.78
C LEU A 22 -8.17 12.07 -11.73
N ASP A 23 -7.70 12.87 -10.77
CA ASP A 23 -8.04 14.30 -10.68
C ASP A 23 -7.54 15.09 -11.90
N ALA A 24 -6.42 14.68 -12.50
CA ALA A 24 -5.92 15.24 -13.75
C ALA A 24 -6.75 14.85 -14.99
N GLY A 25 -7.70 13.93 -14.85
CA GLY A 25 -8.68 13.56 -15.88
C GLY A 25 -8.39 12.23 -16.59
N ALA A 26 -7.59 11.34 -16.01
CA ALA A 26 -7.48 9.97 -16.49
C ALA A 26 -8.80 9.20 -16.28
N ASP A 27 -9.14 8.32 -17.21
CA ASP A 27 -10.35 7.50 -17.18
C ASP A 27 -10.21 6.37 -16.14
N PRO A 28 -11.05 6.30 -15.09
CA PRO A 28 -11.00 5.23 -14.11
C PRO A 28 -11.28 3.83 -14.69
N ASP A 29 -11.94 3.72 -15.85
CA ASP A 29 -12.28 2.42 -16.46
C ASP A 29 -11.02 1.62 -16.83
N VAL A 30 -9.86 2.27 -16.99
CA VAL A 30 -8.58 1.59 -17.27
C VAL A 30 -8.04 0.78 -16.08
N LEU A 31 -8.66 0.91 -14.89
CA LEU A 31 -8.33 0.14 -13.69
C LEU A 31 -9.06 -1.21 -13.63
N GLU A 32 -10.08 -1.45 -14.47
CA GLU A 32 -10.87 -2.68 -14.49
C GLU A 32 -10.02 -3.97 -14.55
N PRO A 33 -8.97 -4.06 -15.40
CA PRO A 33 -8.15 -5.27 -15.47
C PRO A 33 -7.44 -5.58 -14.15
N VAL A 34 -7.09 -4.54 -13.37
CA VAL A 34 -6.44 -4.70 -12.07
C VAL A 34 -7.40 -5.31 -11.05
N THR A 35 -8.61 -4.73 -10.92
CA THR A 35 -9.66 -5.25 -10.03
C THR A 35 -10.22 -6.61 -10.48
N GLY A 36 -10.03 -6.97 -11.75
CA GLY A 36 -10.42 -8.27 -12.30
C GLY A 36 -9.41 -9.38 -11.98
N ALA A 37 -8.14 -9.02 -11.79
CA ALA A 37 -7.05 -9.95 -11.51
C ALA A 37 -6.69 -10.04 -10.02
N LEU A 38 -6.83 -8.94 -9.29
CA LEU A 38 -6.57 -8.85 -7.86
C LEU A 38 -7.87 -8.76 -7.07
N GLU A 39 -7.86 -9.27 -5.84
CA GLU A 39 -8.99 -9.14 -4.91
C GLU A 39 -8.99 -7.73 -4.27
N VAL A 40 -8.99 -6.67 -5.08
CA VAL A 40 -8.94 -5.28 -4.61
C VAL A 40 -10.09 -4.42 -5.14
N GLU A 41 -10.46 -3.40 -4.37
CA GLU A 41 -11.42 -2.36 -4.75
C GLU A 41 -10.77 -0.97 -4.64
N TYR A 42 -10.87 -0.16 -5.70
CA TYR A 42 -10.53 1.25 -5.65
C TYR A 42 -11.73 2.07 -5.18
N ARG A 43 -11.58 2.77 -4.06
CA ARG A 43 -12.55 3.78 -3.62
C ARG A 43 -12.05 5.16 -4.00
N ILE A 44 -12.77 5.82 -4.90
CA ILE A 44 -12.44 7.18 -5.35
C ILE A 44 -13.43 8.16 -4.70
N ASP A 45 -12.90 9.05 -3.88
CA ASP A 45 -13.67 10.02 -3.09
C ASP A 45 -13.15 11.45 -3.28
N GLU A 46 -13.88 12.43 -2.74
CA GLU A 46 -13.43 13.82 -2.64
C GLU A 46 -13.32 14.25 -1.17
N THR A 47 -12.25 14.96 -0.84
CA THR A 47 -12.06 15.55 0.49
C THR A 47 -11.78 17.04 0.40
N THR A 48 -12.12 17.79 1.46
CA THR A 48 -11.69 19.18 1.63
C THR A 48 -10.99 19.33 2.97
N LYS A 49 -9.69 19.57 2.96
CA LYS A 49 -8.88 19.82 4.16
C LYS A 49 -8.32 21.24 4.12
N ARG A 50 -8.58 22.01 5.18
CA ARG A 50 -8.11 23.40 5.31
C ARG A 50 -8.49 24.30 4.11
N GLY A 51 -9.61 24.02 3.45
CA GLY A 51 -10.11 24.78 2.30
C GLY A 51 -9.51 24.39 0.95
N ILE A 52 -8.75 23.29 0.89
CA ILE A 52 -8.23 22.70 -0.35
C ILE A 52 -9.04 21.44 -0.63
N ALA A 53 -9.71 21.41 -1.78
CA ALA A 53 -10.37 20.21 -2.28
C ALA A 53 -9.36 19.33 -3.02
N ALA A 54 -9.50 18.01 -2.87
CA ALA A 54 -8.67 17.02 -3.55
C ALA A 54 -9.45 15.71 -3.72
N THR A 55 -9.16 14.99 -4.79
CA THR A 55 -9.51 13.57 -4.93
C THR A 55 -8.70 12.74 -3.95
N THR A 56 -9.32 11.72 -3.39
CA THR A 56 -8.68 10.66 -2.61
C THR A 56 -8.95 9.32 -3.27
N VAL A 57 -7.96 8.45 -3.24
CA VAL A 57 -8.10 7.04 -3.61
C VAL A 57 -7.70 6.24 -2.39
N ASP A 58 -8.47 5.23 -2.06
CA ASP A 58 -8.10 4.20 -1.10
C ASP A 58 -8.21 2.83 -1.83
N VAL A 59 -7.21 1.98 -1.67
CA VAL A 59 -7.21 0.60 -2.19
C VAL A 59 -7.56 -0.35 -1.05
N PHE A 60 -8.66 -1.08 -1.19
CA PHE A 60 -9.13 -2.04 -0.19
C PHE A 60 -8.94 -3.46 -0.70
N LEU A 61 -8.48 -4.37 0.17
CA LEU A 61 -8.60 -5.80 -0.07
C LEU A 61 -10.06 -6.22 0.08
N THR A 62 -10.55 -7.04 -0.83
CA THR A 62 -11.93 -7.54 -0.86
C THR A 62 -12.08 -8.90 -0.18
N SER A 63 -10.97 -9.56 0.13
CA SER A 63 -10.90 -10.79 0.91
C SER A 63 -10.43 -10.52 2.34
N ASP A 64 -11.23 -10.97 3.32
CA ASP A 64 -10.89 -10.99 4.75
C ASP A 64 -9.87 -12.11 5.04
N GLU A 65 -8.70 -12.10 4.39
CA GLU A 65 -7.57 -12.78 5.03
C GLU A 65 -7.16 -11.90 6.19
N GLU A 66 -7.75 -12.17 7.36
CA GLU A 66 -7.19 -11.72 8.62
C GLU A 66 -5.72 -12.14 8.59
N SER A 67 -4.84 -11.17 8.35
CA SER A 67 -3.45 -11.31 8.69
C SER A 67 -3.49 -11.63 10.17
N ASP A 68 -3.40 -12.92 10.50
CA ASP A 68 -3.03 -13.42 11.81
C ASP A 68 -1.71 -12.71 12.11
N GLY A 69 -1.84 -11.51 12.66
CA GLY A 69 -0.75 -10.81 13.29
C GLY A 69 -0.38 -11.72 14.42
N ASP A 70 0.63 -12.56 14.18
CA ASP A 70 1.48 -13.11 15.22
C ASP A 70 2.22 -11.92 15.86
N GLY A 71 1.44 -11.05 16.50
CA GLY A 71 1.85 -10.22 17.62
C GLY A 71 2.19 -11.21 18.71
N HIS A 72 3.40 -11.76 18.63
CA HIS A 72 4.06 -12.32 19.78
C HIS A 72 4.23 -11.19 20.79
N ASP A 73 3.18 -10.93 21.58
CA ASP A 73 3.30 -10.33 22.90
C ASP A 73 4.17 -11.29 23.70
N HIS A 74 5.47 -11.05 23.64
CA HIS A 74 6.42 -11.63 24.57
C HIS A 74 6.17 -10.97 25.92
N ASP A 75 5.19 -11.50 26.66
CA ASP A 75 5.09 -11.34 28.09
C ASP A 75 6.39 -11.88 28.71
N HIS A 76 7.35 -10.98 28.90
CA HIS A 76 8.55 -11.23 29.70
C HIS A 76 8.12 -11.37 31.16
N HIS A 77 7.77 -12.59 31.56
CA HIS A 77 7.69 -12.96 32.97
C HIS A 77 9.10 -12.89 33.56
N HIS A 78 9.42 -11.76 34.18
CA HIS A 78 10.57 -11.62 35.06
C HIS A 78 10.26 -12.35 36.36
N ASP A 79 10.77 -13.58 36.51
CA ASP A 79 11.05 -14.14 37.82
C ASP A 79 12.12 -13.26 38.49
N GLN A 80 11.69 -12.38 39.40
CA GLN A 80 12.58 -11.73 40.35
C GLN A 80 12.22 -12.18 41.76
N ASP A 81 13.17 -12.88 42.35
CA ASP A 81 13.25 -13.29 43.73
C ASP A 81 12.94 -12.14 44.70
N ASP A 82 11.99 -12.44 45.60
CA ASP A 82 11.98 -12.16 47.04
C ASP A 82 12.87 -11.02 47.57
N SER A 83 12.27 -9.85 47.76
CA SER A 83 12.62 -8.97 48.88
C SER A 83 11.44 -8.07 49.24
N GLY A 84 10.79 -8.39 50.37
CA GLY A 84 9.60 -7.70 50.85
C GLY A 84 9.82 -6.24 51.25
N HIS A 85 8.75 -5.47 51.12
CA HIS A 85 8.44 -4.34 52.00
C HIS A 85 6.93 -4.07 51.98
N ASP A 86 6.35 -4.02 53.18
CA ASP A 86 5.03 -3.46 53.48
C ASP A 86 4.90 -2.02 52.95
N GLN A 87 3.80 -1.69 52.27
CA GLN A 87 2.89 -0.59 52.68
C GLN A 87 1.70 -0.36 51.74
N ASP A 88 0.56 -0.18 52.42
CA ASP A 88 -0.62 0.63 52.18
C ASP A 88 -1.47 0.51 50.90
N ASP A 89 -2.68 0.05 51.20
CA ASP A 89 -3.93 -0.01 50.47
C ASP A 89 -4.38 1.38 49.98
N SER A 90 -4.49 1.53 48.66
CA SER A 90 -5.26 2.61 48.03
C SER A 90 -5.92 2.09 46.75
N GLY A 91 -7.12 1.51 46.95
CA GLY A 91 -8.01 1.12 45.87
C GLY A 91 -8.38 2.30 44.98
N HIS A 92 -7.99 2.21 43.72
CA HIS A 92 -8.53 3.02 42.64
C HIS A 92 -9.24 2.08 41.66
N ASP A 93 -10.55 1.94 41.86
CA ASP A 93 -11.49 1.41 40.87
C ASP A 93 -11.50 2.36 39.66
N HIS A 94 -10.95 1.92 38.54
CA HIS A 94 -11.17 2.56 37.25
C HIS A 94 -12.20 1.74 36.48
N ASP A 95 -13.42 2.28 36.50
CA ASP A 95 -14.58 1.94 35.68
C ASP A 95 -14.17 1.83 34.20
N GLY A 96 -14.36 0.65 33.63
CA GLY A 96 -14.02 0.31 32.25
C GLY A 96 -14.84 1.16 31.29
N SER A 97 -14.21 2.21 30.75
CA SER A 97 -14.72 2.91 29.59
C SER A 97 -14.51 2.02 28.38
N ASP A 98 -15.55 1.31 27.98
CA ASP A 98 -15.66 0.65 26.68
C ASP A 98 -15.48 1.70 25.57
N HIS A 99 -14.24 1.81 25.09
CA HIS A 99 -13.95 2.54 23.86
C HIS A 99 -14.38 1.65 22.70
N ASN A 100 -15.63 1.83 22.29
CA ASN A 100 -16.15 1.25 21.05
C ASN A 100 -15.43 1.95 19.89
N HIS A 101 -14.35 1.35 19.40
CA HIS A 101 -13.73 1.76 18.16
C HIS A 101 -14.65 1.30 17.02
N ASP A 102 -15.37 2.24 16.40
CA ASP A 102 -16.01 2.02 15.12
C ASP A 102 -14.92 1.59 14.12
N HIS A 103 -14.90 0.30 13.76
CA HIS A 103 -14.05 -0.25 12.71
C HIS A 103 -14.57 0.22 11.35
N ASP A 104 -14.20 1.43 10.96
CA ASP A 104 -14.09 1.79 9.55
C ASP A 104 -12.96 0.92 8.97
N GLY A 105 -13.23 0.23 7.85
CA GLY A 105 -12.47 -0.92 7.37
C GLY A 105 -10.94 -0.71 7.36
N THR A 106 -10.19 -1.77 7.67
CA THR A 106 -8.72 -1.77 7.65
C THR A 106 -8.20 -1.42 6.26
N ARG A 107 -7.44 -0.32 6.17
CA ARG A 107 -6.62 -0.04 5.00
C ARG A 107 -5.62 -1.17 4.80
N ALA A 108 -5.39 -1.53 3.56
CA ALA A 108 -4.39 -2.52 3.14
C ALA A 108 -2.96 -1.96 3.28
N GLU A 109 -2.57 -1.42 4.44
CA GLU A 109 -1.21 -0.88 4.62
C GLU A 109 -0.23 -2.03 4.88
N GLY A 110 0.36 -2.59 3.82
CA GLY A 110 1.45 -3.58 3.93
C GLY A 110 1.06 -4.95 4.51
N HIS A 111 -0.23 -5.21 4.70
CA HIS A 111 -0.77 -6.50 5.12
C HIS A 111 -1.29 -7.25 3.89
N GLY A 112 -0.47 -8.17 3.39
CA GLY A 112 -0.80 -9.04 2.27
C GLY A 112 0.20 -10.20 2.18
N PRO A 113 -0.05 -11.19 1.30
CA PRO A 113 0.86 -12.30 1.13
C PRO A 113 2.25 -11.81 0.69
N HIS A 114 3.30 -12.33 1.34
CA HIS A 114 4.67 -12.10 0.91
C HIS A 114 4.94 -12.87 -0.39
N ARG A 115 4.95 -12.15 -1.51
CA ARG A 115 5.20 -12.72 -2.83
C ARG A 115 6.63 -12.45 -3.28
N SER A 116 7.19 -13.44 -3.98
CA SER A 116 8.47 -13.30 -4.67
C SER A 116 8.34 -12.38 -5.88
N TYR A 117 9.47 -11.84 -6.34
CA TYR A 117 9.51 -11.08 -7.59
C TYR A 117 8.92 -11.85 -8.78
N LEU A 118 9.18 -13.16 -8.87
CA LEU A 118 8.65 -14.00 -9.94
C LEU A 118 7.13 -14.12 -9.89
N GLU A 119 6.55 -14.30 -8.70
CA GLU A 119 5.09 -14.37 -8.53
C GLU A 119 4.42 -13.05 -8.92
N VAL A 120 4.98 -11.90 -8.51
CA VAL A 120 4.45 -10.58 -8.91
C VAL A 120 4.46 -10.43 -10.43
N ARG A 121 5.53 -10.87 -11.10
CA ARG A 121 5.60 -10.83 -12.57
C ARG A 121 4.54 -11.68 -13.24
N GLU A 122 4.29 -12.88 -12.73
CA GLU A 122 3.27 -13.78 -13.25
C GLU A 122 1.88 -13.16 -13.10
N ILE A 123 1.59 -12.59 -11.91
CA ILE A 123 0.34 -11.87 -11.66
C ILE A 123 0.14 -10.73 -12.67
N VAL A 124 1.14 -9.85 -12.85
CA VAL A 124 1.05 -8.71 -13.78
C VAL A 124 0.86 -9.18 -15.24
N ALA A 125 1.54 -10.26 -15.65
CA ALA A 125 1.42 -10.80 -17.00
C ALA A 125 0.04 -11.41 -17.30
N ASP A 126 -0.69 -11.84 -16.26
CA ASP A 126 -2.01 -12.45 -16.39
C ASP A 126 -3.17 -11.42 -16.37
N MET A 127 -2.91 -10.14 -16.10
CA MET A 127 -3.93 -9.08 -15.93
C MET A 127 -4.62 -8.58 -17.22
N ASP A 128 -4.39 -9.18 -18.41
CA ASP A 128 -4.93 -8.73 -19.71
C ASP A 128 -4.74 -7.20 -19.97
N LEU A 129 -3.54 -6.70 -19.67
CA LEU A 129 -3.20 -5.28 -19.78
C LEU A 129 -2.83 -4.87 -21.21
N GLU A 130 -2.91 -3.56 -21.50
CA GLU A 130 -2.26 -3.03 -22.69
C GLU A 130 -0.75 -3.34 -22.65
N PRO A 131 -0.10 -3.79 -23.75
CA PRO A 131 1.31 -4.17 -23.73
C PRO A 131 2.27 -3.09 -23.24
N ALA A 132 1.91 -1.81 -23.41
CA ALA A 132 2.70 -0.70 -22.91
C ALA A 132 2.63 -0.57 -21.38
N VAL A 133 1.46 -0.82 -20.79
CA VAL A 133 1.21 -0.81 -19.34
C VAL A 133 1.93 -1.98 -18.68
N GLU A 134 1.76 -3.21 -19.20
CA GLU A 134 2.45 -4.40 -18.70
C GLU A 134 3.97 -4.20 -18.69
N ARG A 135 4.53 -3.73 -19.81
CA ARG A 135 5.97 -3.47 -19.94
C ARG A 135 6.46 -2.45 -18.91
N ASP A 136 5.72 -1.37 -18.68
CA ASP A 136 6.13 -0.35 -17.71
C ASP A 136 6.00 -0.85 -16.27
N ALA A 137 4.90 -1.53 -15.93
CA ALA A 137 4.70 -2.13 -14.61
C ALA A 137 5.80 -3.14 -14.26
N LEU A 138 6.11 -4.06 -15.17
CA LEU A 138 7.19 -5.04 -14.98
C LEU A 138 8.56 -4.36 -14.81
N ALA A 139 8.83 -3.28 -15.55
CA ALA A 139 10.07 -2.52 -15.39
C ALA A 139 10.15 -1.80 -14.04
N ILE A 140 9.02 -1.31 -13.52
CA ILE A 140 8.95 -0.72 -12.18
C ILE A 140 9.23 -1.80 -11.12
N PHE A 141 8.60 -2.98 -11.22
CA PHE A 141 8.86 -4.09 -10.29
C PHE A 141 10.29 -4.61 -10.35
N GLU A 142 10.91 -4.65 -11.52
CA GLU A 142 12.33 -5.00 -11.65
C GLU A 142 13.21 -4.00 -10.90
N LEU A 143 12.96 -2.69 -11.03
CA LEU A 143 13.70 -1.66 -10.30
C LEU A 143 13.49 -1.75 -8.78
N LEU A 144 12.25 -2.00 -8.33
CA LEU A 144 11.95 -2.20 -6.91
C LEU A 144 12.61 -3.48 -6.38
N GLY A 145 12.55 -4.57 -7.14
CA GLY A 145 13.21 -5.84 -6.83
C GLY A 145 14.72 -5.71 -6.74
N GLU A 146 15.37 -5.01 -7.65
CA GLU A 146 16.81 -4.74 -7.60
C GLU A 146 17.19 -3.92 -6.36
N ALA A 147 16.36 -2.94 -6.00
CA ALA A 147 16.57 -2.13 -4.80
C ALA A 147 16.44 -2.98 -3.54
N GLU A 148 15.42 -3.82 -3.44
CA GLU A 148 15.20 -4.69 -2.28
C GLU A 148 16.29 -5.76 -2.18
N ALA A 149 16.63 -6.42 -3.29
CA ALA A 149 17.75 -7.37 -3.36
C ALA A 149 19.06 -6.74 -2.90
N SER A 150 19.32 -5.47 -3.25
CA SER A 150 20.51 -4.75 -2.77
C SER A 150 20.50 -4.47 -1.26
N VAL A 151 19.32 -4.26 -0.65
CA VAL A 151 19.19 -4.02 0.80
C VAL A 151 19.37 -5.33 1.57
N HIS A 152 18.82 -6.43 1.06
CA HIS A 152 18.85 -7.75 1.72
C HIS A 152 20.08 -8.59 1.39
N GLY A 153 20.81 -8.26 0.31
CA GLY A 153 22.01 -8.99 -0.11
C GLY A 153 21.69 -10.34 -0.78
N GLU A 154 20.53 -10.45 -1.40
CA GLU A 154 20.01 -11.66 -2.06
C GLU A 154 20.00 -11.48 -3.59
N ALA A 155 19.81 -12.56 -4.35
CA ALA A 155 19.59 -12.47 -5.79
C ALA A 155 18.16 -11.99 -6.09
N LEU A 156 17.97 -11.27 -7.20
CA LEU A 156 16.65 -10.77 -7.61
C LEU A 156 15.63 -11.92 -7.78
N GLU A 157 16.05 -13.07 -8.30
CA GLU A 157 15.15 -14.22 -8.47
C GLU A 157 14.81 -14.92 -7.15
N GLU A 158 15.52 -14.63 -6.07
CA GLU A 158 15.34 -15.22 -4.74
C GLU A 158 14.61 -14.27 -3.78
N ILE A 159 14.40 -13.00 -4.17
CA ILE A 159 13.83 -12.00 -3.29
C ILE A 159 12.33 -12.25 -3.04
N HIS A 160 11.95 -12.19 -1.77
CA HIS A 160 10.57 -12.07 -1.33
C HIS A 160 10.32 -10.63 -0.89
N PHE A 161 9.33 -10.00 -1.51
CA PHE A 161 8.99 -8.63 -1.19
C PHE A 161 8.36 -8.55 0.21
N HIS A 162 8.88 -7.66 1.05
CA HIS A 162 8.30 -7.42 2.38
C HIS A 162 7.05 -6.54 2.31
N GLU A 163 7.06 -5.53 1.44
CA GLU A 163 5.94 -4.58 1.28
C GLU A 163 5.45 -4.49 -0.18
N VAL A 164 6.34 -4.69 -1.16
CA VAL A 164 6.04 -4.49 -2.60
C VAL A 164 5.23 -5.64 -3.23
N GLY A 165 5.13 -6.79 -2.56
CA GLY A 165 4.45 -7.99 -3.07
C GLY A 165 2.96 -8.07 -2.73
N ALA A 166 2.46 -7.16 -1.89
CA ALA A 166 1.07 -7.11 -1.47
C ALA A 166 0.14 -6.62 -2.58
N ASP A 167 -1.14 -6.99 -2.53
CA ASP A 167 -2.10 -6.69 -3.59
C ASP A 167 -2.35 -5.19 -3.77
N ASP A 168 -2.30 -4.41 -2.69
CA ASP A 168 -2.38 -2.95 -2.74
C ASP A 168 -1.19 -2.34 -3.48
N ALA A 169 0.04 -2.82 -3.21
CA ALA A 169 1.23 -2.36 -3.90
C ALA A 169 1.21 -2.72 -5.39
N ILE A 170 0.71 -3.91 -5.74
CA ILE A 170 0.51 -4.30 -7.14
C ILE A 170 -0.54 -3.41 -7.81
N ALA A 171 -1.66 -3.18 -7.13
CA ALA A 171 -2.72 -2.32 -7.62
C ALA A 171 -2.25 -0.87 -7.83
N ASP A 172 -1.42 -0.35 -6.94
CA ASP A 172 -0.85 0.99 -7.04
C ASP A 172 0.08 1.13 -8.25
N VAL A 173 1.02 0.21 -8.42
CA VAL A 173 2.01 0.27 -9.52
C VAL A 173 1.33 0.09 -10.88
N VAL A 174 0.48 -0.93 -11.01
CA VAL A 174 -0.19 -1.23 -12.29
C VAL A 174 -1.23 -0.16 -12.59
N GLY A 175 -2.02 0.26 -11.60
CA GLY A 175 -3.02 1.31 -11.75
C GLY A 175 -2.39 2.65 -12.13
N ALA A 176 -1.27 3.04 -11.52
CA ALA A 176 -0.57 4.27 -11.87
C ALA A 176 -0.01 4.22 -13.30
N ALA A 177 0.51 3.07 -13.72
CA ALA A 177 0.98 2.88 -15.09
C ALA A 177 -0.18 3.00 -16.11
N ALA A 178 -1.34 2.39 -15.81
CA ALA A 178 -2.53 2.45 -16.65
C ALA A 178 -3.08 3.89 -16.77
N LEU A 179 -3.28 4.58 -15.64
CA LEU A 179 -3.78 5.95 -15.61
C LEU A 179 -2.81 6.95 -16.27
N LEU A 180 -1.50 6.77 -16.09
CA LEU A 180 -0.50 7.61 -16.74
C LEU A 180 -0.53 7.44 -18.26
N ARG A 181 -0.78 6.21 -18.72
CA ARG A 181 -0.90 5.90 -20.16
C ARG A 181 -2.17 6.51 -20.74
N ASP A 182 -3.30 6.39 -20.07
CA ASP A 182 -4.56 7.01 -20.48
C ASP A 182 -4.47 8.54 -20.57
N LEU A 183 -3.82 9.18 -19.59
CA LEU A 183 -3.63 10.63 -19.58
C LEU A 183 -2.75 11.13 -20.75
N GLU A 184 -1.91 10.25 -21.30
CA GLU A 184 -1.01 10.50 -22.44
C GLU A 184 -0.22 11.83 -22.37
N PRO A 185 0.50 12.13 -21.25
CA PRO A 185 1.30 13.35 -21.19
C PRO A 185 2.46 13.28 -22.18
N ASP A 186 2.76 14.41 -22.84
CA ASP A 186 3.94 14.50 -23.73
C ASP A 186 5.25 14.44 -22.93
N ARG A 187 5.20 14.78 -21.63
CA ARG A 187 6.35 14.78 -20.73
C ARG A 187 5.92 14.69 -19.27
N VAL A 188 6.64 13.88 -18.50
CA VAL A 188 6.55 13.83 -17.03
C VAL A 188 7.79 14.48 -16.43
N VAL A 189 7.61 15.32 -15.41
CA VAL A 189 8.71 15.93 -14.64
C VAL A 189 8.41 15.83 -13.15
N THR A 190 9.45 15.77 -12.34
CA THR A 190 9.34 15.84 -10.87
C THR A 190 10.32 16.87 -10.32
N THR A 191 9.99 17.47 -9.17
CA THR A 191 10.96 18.28 -8.41
C THR A 191 12.09 17.39 -7.86
N PRO A 192 13.31 17.94 -7.66
CA PRO A 192 14.45 17.19 -7.11
C PRO A 192 14.23 16.72 -5.68
#